data_AF-A0A5B0B5A7-F1
#
_entry.id   AF-A0A5B0B5A7-F1
#
_cell.length_a   1.000
_cell.length_b   1.000
_cell.length_c   1.000
_cell.angle_alpha   90.00
_cell.angle_beta   90.00
_cell.angle_gamma   90.00
#
_symmetry.space_group_name_H-M   'P 1'
#
loop_
_entity.id
_entity.type
_entity.pdbx_description
1 polymer ?
#
loop_
_entity_poly.entity_id
_entity_poly.type
_entity_poly.pdbx_seq_one_letter_code
_entity_poly.pdbx_strand_id
1 'polypeptide(L)'
;MIVNEPVEDKFEDTPAKDRDPEWFKRAVFYEVLVRSFQDSNGDGIGDLKGLTAKLDYLQWLGIRLDAVPYLFAEEGTDCENLPATHQVLKRVRAEIDAHYPDTVLLAEANQWPEDVVDYFGDYTAGGDECHMAFHFPVMPRIFMAVRRESRYPVSEILAKTPAIPSGCQWGIFLRNHDELTLEMVTDEERDYMYAEYAKDPRMRANIGIRRRLATLLDNDRNQIELFTALLLSLPGSPILYYGDEIGMGDNIWLGDRDAVRTPMQWTPDRNAGFSSCDPGR
;
A
#
# COMPACT_ATOMS: atom_id res chain seq x y z
N MET A 1 4.87 -29.99 18.71
CA MET A 1 5.10 -28.58 18.31
C MET A 1 5.42 -27.82 19.56
N ILE A 2 6.61 -27.24 19.66
CA ILE A 2 6.94 -26.34 20.77
C ILE A 2 6.33 -25.01 20.40
N VAL A 3 5.29 -24.60 21.12
CA VAL A 3 4.77 -23.23 21.05
C VAL A 3 5.79 -22.41 21.82
N ASN A 4 6.61 -21.62 21.13
CA ASN A 4 7.48 -20.66 21.80
C ASN A 4 6.58 -19.62 22.47
N GLU A 5 6.73 -19.44 23.77
CA GLU A 5 6.05 -18.37 24.50
C GLU A 5 6.49 -17.00 23.93
N PRO A 6 5.58 -16.01 23.86
CA PRO A 6 5.93 -14.66 23.40
C PRO A 6 7.07 -14.10 24.25
N VAL A 7 8.12 -13.60 23.61
CA VAL A 7 9.20 -12.90 24.30
C VAL A 7 8.65 -11.56 24.78
N GLU A 8 8.79 -11.27 26.06
CA GLU A 8 8.40 -9.99 26.67
C GLU A 8 9.09 -8.83 25.94
N ASP A 9 8.30 -7.82 25.57
CA ASP A 9 8.79 -6.61 24.92
C ASP A 9 9.71 -5.84 25.88
N LYS A 10 10.91 -5.50 25.42
CA LYS A 10 11.94 -4.77 26.18
C LYS A 10 12.25 -3.40 25.57
N PHE A 11 11.53 -2.98 24.53
CA PHE A 11 11.74 -1.68 23.92
C PHE A 11 11.20 -0.58 24.86
N GLU A 12 11.93 0.52 24.98
CA GLU A 12 11.45 1.68 25.72
C GLU A 12 10.42 2.43 24.86
N ASP A 13 9.21 2.59 25.38
CA ASP A 13 8.16 3.37 24.73
C ASP A 13 8.56 4.86 24.63
N THR A 14 8.13 5.50 23.54
CA THR A 14 8.21 6.96 23.42
C THR A 14 7.50 7.61 24.61
N PRO A 15 8.16 8.52 25.35
CA PRO A 15 7.53 9.20 26.48
C PRO A 15 6.27 9.95 26.02
N ALA A 16 5.18 9.88 26.80
CA ALA A 16 3.88 10.45 26.43
C ALA A 16 3.91 11.94 26.02
N LYS A 17 4.86 12.71 26.54
CA LYS A 17 5.04 14.14 26.21
C LYS A 17 5.58 14.39 24.79
N ASP A 18 6.24 13.39 24.19
CA ASP A 18 6.89 13.46 22.89
C ASP A 18 6.06 12.71 21.82
N ARG A 19 4.93 12.10 22.21
CA ARG A 19 3.99 11.42 21.31
C ARG A 19 3.17 12.43 20.51
N ASP A 20 3.00 12.14 19.23
CA ASP A 20 2.15 12.89 18.33
C ASP A 20 1.08 11.97 17.74
N PRO A 21 -0.16 11.99 18.25
CA PRO A 21 -1.20 11.05 17.83
C PRO A 21 -1.65 11.25 16.37
N GLU A 22 -1.24 12.33 15.71
CA GLU A 22 -1.56 12.61 14.30
C GLU A 22 -0.33 12.52 13.37
N TRP A 23 0.77 11.91 13.83
CA TRP A 23 2.02 11.84 13.08
C TRP A 23 1.83 11.27 11.67
N PHE A 24 0.95 10.27 11.53
CA PHE A 24 0.65 9.61 10.26
C PHE A 24 0.05 10.53 9.22
N LYS A 25 -0.61 11.62 9.61
CA LYS A 25 -1.17 12.62 8.69
C LYS A 25 -0.09 13.43 7.97
N ARG A 26 1.13 13.41 8.51
CA ARG A 26 2.30 14.14 8.02
C ARG A 26 3.40 13.18 7.53
N ALA A 27 3.15 11.88 7.64
CA ALA A 27 4.07 10.85 7.18
C ALA A 27 3.90 10.59 5.68
N VAL A 28 4.97 10.09 5.08
CA VAL A 28 5.03 9.40 3.80
C VAL A 28 5.36 7.96 4.18
N PHE A 29 4.63 7.00 3.65
CA PHE A 29 4.83 5.59 3.90
C PHE A 29 5.64 4.96 2.76
N TYR A 30 6.22 3.80 3.03
CA TYR A 30 7.13 3.04 2.18
C TYR A 30 6.80 1.57 2.37
N GLU A 31 6.03 1.05 1.44
CA GLU A 31 5.60 -0.33 1.44
C GLU A 31 6.76 -1.22 0.98
N VAL A 32 7.18 -2.14 1.86
CA VAL A 32 8.33 -3.01 1.63
C VAL A 32 7.97 -4.47 1.94
N LEU A 33 8.35 -5.37 1.02
CA LEU A 33 8.24 -6.81 1.25
C LEU A 33 9.51 -7.33 1.89
N VAL A 34 9.43 -7.84 3.13
CA VAL A 34 10.59 -8.38 3.88
C VAL A 34 11.40 -9.36 3.02
N ARG A 35 10.71 -10.33 2.39
CA ARG A 35 11.31 -11.37 1.55
C ARG A 35 12.09 -10.85 0.34
N SER A 36 11.85 -9.61 -0.08
CA SER A 36 12.42 -9.02 -1.30
C SER A 36 13.32 -7.82 -1.01
N PHE A 37 13.52 -7.44 0.26
CA PHE A 37 14.24 -6.21 0.59
C PHE A 37 15.74 -6.42 0.84
N GLN A 38 16.11 -7.31 1.76
CA GLN A 38 17.51 -7.67 2.02
C GLN A 38 17.57 -9.04 2.69
N ASP A 39 18.39 -9.94 2.13
CA ASP A 39 18.77 -11.21 2.75
C ASP A 39 20.05 -11.00 3.58
N SER A 40 20.00 -11.35 4.87
CA SER A 40 21.14 -11.20 5.78
C SER A 40 21.94 -12.48 5.99
N ASN A 41 21.38 -13.63 5.64
CA ASN A 41 21.94 -14.95 5.98
C ASN A 41 22.41 -15.75 4.74
N GLY A 42 22.12 -15.26 3.52
CA GLY A 42 22.52 -15.85 2.26
C GLY A 42 21.67 -17.04 1.82
N ASP A 43 20.47 -17.22 2.35
CA ASP A 43 19.55 -18.31 1.97
C ASP A 43 18.70 -17.98 0.72
N GLY A 44 18.76 -16.74 0.23
CA GLY A 44 18.04 -16.26 -0.95
C GLY A 44 16.71 -15.56 -0.63
N ILE A 45 16.30 -15.51 0.63
CA ILE A 45 15.03 -14.91 1.08
C ILE A 45 15.33 -13.74 2.02
N GLY A 46 14.74 -12.58 1.75
CA GLY A 46 14.87 -11.43 2.62
C GLY A 46 14.28 -11.68 4.01
N ASP A 47 14.93 -11.16 5.03
CA ASP A 47 14.60 -11.46 6.42
C ASP A 47 14.56 -10.20 7.30
N LEU A 48 14.01 -10.32 8.51
CA LEU A 48 13.87 -9.17 9.41
C LEU A 48 15.21 -8.58 9.83
N LYS A 49 16.28 -9.37 9.95
CA LYS A 49 17.61 -8.84 10.27
C LYS A 49 18.17 -8.04 9.09
N GLY A 50 17.91 -8.50 7.86
CA GLY A 50 18.24 -7.79 6.63
C GLY A 50 17.49 -6.46 6.54
N LEU A 51 16.19 -6.46 6.83
CA LEU A 51 15.38 -5.24 6.94
C LEU A 51 15.97 -4.29 8.01
N THR A 52 16.27 -4.80 9.21
CA THR A 52 16.87 -4.03 10.31
C THR A 52 18.21 -3.41 9.93
N ALA A 53 19.07 -4.15 9.23
CA ALA A 53 20.37 -3.64 8.75
C ALA A 53 20.24 -2.52 7.71
N LYS A 54 19.04 -2.35 7.13
CA LYS A 54 18.69 -1.28 6.20
C LYS A 54 17.79 -0.23 6.85
N LEU A 55 17.62 -0.24 8.17
CA LEU A 55 16.84 0.81 8.84
C LEU A 55 17.48 2.19 8.74
N ASP A 56 18.80 2.32 8.60
CA ASP A 56 19.43 3.61 8.28
C ASP A 56 18.92 4.18 6.93
N TYR A 57 18.46 3.31 6.04
CA TYR A 57 17.75 3.68 4.80
C TYR A 57 16.25 3.91 5.02
N LEU A 58 15.63 3.24 6.00
CA LEU A 58 14.19 3.24 6.28
C LEU A 58 13.77 4.03 7.54
N GLN A 59 14.64 4.88 8.12
CA GLN A 59 14.53 5.42 9.49
C GLN A 59 13.35 6.39 9.76
N TRP A 60 12.17 6.18 9.17
CA TRP A 60 11.04 7.08 9.28
C TRP A 60 9.65 6.44 9.04
N LEU A 61 9.43 5.13 9.21
CA LEU A 61 8.24 4.54 8.58
C LEU A 61 7.47 3.43 9.31
N GLY A 62 6.13 3.60 9.35
CA GLY A 62 5.19 2.78 10.13
C GLY A 62 4.58 1.56 9.42
N ILE A 63 3.63 0.92 10.12
CA ILE A 63 3.10 -0.45 9.89
C ILE A 63 1.70 -0.41 9.22
N ARG A 64 1.32 -1.46 8.45
CA ARG A 64 0.09 -1.58 7.64
C ARG A 64 -0.65 -2.92 7.86
N LEU A 65 -2.00 -2.92 7.79
CA LEU A 65 -2.85 -4.13 7.80
C LEU A 65 -3.33 -4.49 6.38
N ASP A 66 -3.38 -5.78 6.07
CA ASP A 66 -3.69 -6.35 4.76
C ASP A 66 -5.08 -7.01 4.74
N ALA A 67 -5.83 -6.87 3.64
CA ALA A 67 -7.08 -7.58 3.36
C ALA A 67 -8.21 -7.42 4.41
N VAL A 68 -8.36 -6.21 4.97
CA VAL A 68 -9.31 -5.91 6.06
C VAL A 68 -10.80 -6.23 5.75
N PRO A 69 -11.32 -6.02 4.52
CA PRO A 69 -12.73 -6.32 4.20
C PRO A 69 -13.14 -7.78 4.41
N TYR A 70 -12.19 -8.70 4.42
CA TYR A 70 -12.41 -10.15 4.40
C TYR A 70 -12.30 -10.82 5.77
N LEU A 71 -12.27 -10.04 6.86
CA LEU A 71 -12.03 -10.56 8.22
C LEU A 71 -13.12 -11.50 8.74
N PHE A 72 -14.33 -11.43 8.19
CA PHE A 72 -15.47 -12.24 8.62
C PHE A 72 -16.18 -12.87 7.42
N ALA A 73 -16.55 -14.14 7.54
CA ALA A 73 -17.27 -14.88 6.51
C ALA A 73 -18.64 -15.33 7.03
N GLU A 74 -19.70 -15.07 6.26
CA GLU A 74 -21.08 -15.44 6.58
C GLU A 74 -21.79 -16.05 5.37
N GLU A 75 -22.44 -17.19 5.56
CA GLU A 75 -23.10 -17.94 4.49
C GLU A 75 -24.29 -17.14 3.92
N GLY A 76 -24.32 -16.99 2.59
CA GLY A 76 -25.34 -16.19 1.90
C GLY A 76 -24.96 -14.72 1.67
N THR A 77 -23.73 -14.32 2.01
CA THR A 77 -23.13 -13.02 1.66
C THR A 77 -21.96 -13.20 0.71
N ASP A 78 -21.43 -12.11 0.14
CA ASP A 78 -20.16 -12.10 -0.59
C ASP A 78 -18.93 -12.13 0.33
N CYS A 79 -19.14 -12.11 1.66
CA CYS A 79 -18.11 -12.10 2.70
C CYS A 79 -17.18 -10.87 2.63
N GLU A 80 -17.67 -9.75 2.10
CA GLU A 80 -16.97 -8.47 2.08
C GLU A 80 -17.72 -7.43 2.92
N ASN A 81 -16.99 -6.57 3.65
CA ASN A 81 -17.55 -5.40 4.36
C ASN A 81 -18.66 -5.73 5.39
N LEU A 82 -18.71 -6.96 5.92
CA LEU A 82 -19.77 -7.35 6.86
C LEU A 82 -19.72 -6.53 8.16
N PRO A 83 -20.86 -6.21 8.81
CA PRO A 83 -20.87 -5.46 10.07
C PRO A 83 -20.01 -6.09 11.18
N ALA A 84 -19.84 -7.42 11.16
CA ALA A 84 -18.97 -8.14 12.08
C ALA A 84 -17.48 -7.80 11.88
N THR A 85 -17.04 -7.58 10.63
CA THR A 85 -15.68 -7.10 10.30
C THR A 85 -15.41 -5.76 10.99
N HIS A 86 -16.32 -4.81 10.86
CA HIS A 86 -16.22 -3.49 11.49
C HIS A 86 -16.21 -3.57 13.04
N GLN A 87 -17.03 -4.45 13.64
CA GLN A 87 -17.01 -4.64 15.10
C GLN A 87 -15.67 -5.16 15.62
N VAL A 88 -15.01 -6.05 14.88
CA VAL A 88 -13.66 -6.53 15.22
C VAL A 88 -12.67 -5.38 15.12
N LEU A 89 -12.73 -4.57 14.06
CA LEU A 89 -11.84 -3.42 13.88
C LEU A 89 -11.98 -2.39 14.99
N LYS A 90 -13.20 -2.05 15.42
CA LYS A 90 -13.43 -1.15 16.57
C LYS A 90 -12.77 -1.65 17.85
N ARG A 91 -12.84 -2.97 18.11
CA ARG A 91 -12.18 -3.57 19.28
C ARG A 91 -10.66 -3.51 19.16
N VAL A 92 -10.11 -3.83 18.00
CA VAL A 92 -8.67 -3.73 17.74
C VAL A 92 -8.18 -2.30 17.90
N ARG A 93 -8.94 -1.32 17.37
CA ARG A 93 -8.64 0.09 17.52
C ARG A 93 -8.65 0.54 18.97
N ALA A 94 -9.67 0.18 19.74
CA ALA A 94 -9.76 0.52 21.15
C ALA A 94 -8.59 -0.05 21.98
N GLU A 95 -8.17 -1.29 21.69
CA GLU A 95 -7.01 -1.90 22.34
C GLU A 95 -5.69 -1.20 21.97
N ILE A 96 -5.55 -0.80 20.71
CA ILE A 96 -4.39 -0.04 20.22
C ILE A 96 -4.33 1.35 20.84
N ASP A 97 -5.44 2.09 20.87
CA ASP A 97 -5.48 3.43 21.46
C ASP A 97 -5.18 3.38 22.97
N ALA A 98 -5.59 2.31 23.66
CA ALA A 98 -5.37 2.14 25.10
C ALA A 98 -3.93 1.73 25.47
N HIS A 99 -3.30 0.87 24.67
CA HIS A 99 -2.04 0.22 25.03
C HIS A 99 -0.85 0.59 24.11
N TYR A 100 -1.11 1.07 22.90
CA TYR A 100 -0.11 1.32 21.85
C TYR A 100 -0.37 2.63 21.09
N PRO A 101 -0.38 3.79 21.76
CA PRO A 101 -0.89 5.06 21.20
C PRO A 101 -0.07 5.63 20.02
N ASP A 102 1.12 5.08 19.74
CA ASP A 102 1.94 5.46 18.58
C ASP A 102 1.65 4.59 17.34
N THR A 103 0.71 3.63 17.44
CA THR A 103 0.38 2.66 16.38
C THR A 103 -0.77 3.14 15.52
N VAL A 104 -0.64 2.95 14.21
CA VAL A 104 -1.62 3.39 13.21
C VAL A 104 -2.20 2.17 12.51
N LEU A 105 -3.51 2.21 12.28
CA LEU A 105 -4.23 1.20 11.52
C LEU A 105 -4.53 1.76 10.13
N LEU A 106 -3.94 1.13 9.10
CA LEU A 106 -4.19 1.43 7.70
C LEU A 106 -5.02 0.30 7.07
N ALA A 107 -6.25 0.62 6.68
CA ALA A 107 -7.16 -0.29 6.00
C ALA A 107 -6.83 -0.38 4.51
N GLU A 108 -6.61 -1.62 4.05
CA GLU A 108 -6.71 -1.95 2.64
C GLU A 108 -8.13 -2.41 2.31
N ALA A 109 -8.95 -1.46 1.88
CA ALA A 109 -10.29 -1.73 1.37
C ALA A 109 -10.39 -1.22 -0.08
N ASN A 110 -10.29 -2.14 -1.04
CA ASN A 110 -10.47 -1.82 -2.46
C ASN A 110 -11.96 -1.72 -2.81
N GLN A 111 -12.63 -0.67 -2.31
CA GLN A 111 -14.06 -0.42 -2.53
C GLN A 111 -14.28 0.99 -3.08
N TRP A 112 -15.53 1.34 -3.42
CA TRP A 112 -15.89 2.71 -3.79
C TRP A 112 -15.68 3.67 -2.60
N PRO A 113 -15.41 4.98 -2.83
CA PRO A 113 -15.13 5.90 -1.72
C PRO A 113 -16.25 5.96 -0.68
N GLU A 114 -17.50 5.79 -1.12
CA GLU A 114 -18.70 5.80 -0.28
C GLU A 114 -18.73 4.62 0.71
N ASP A 115 -18.13 3.49 0.36
CA ASP A 115 -18.05 2.30 1.22
C ASP A 115 -16.75 2.31 2.03
N VAL A 116 -15.64 2.80 1.47
CA VAL A 116 -14.36 2.86 2.19
C VAL A 116 -14.43 3.79 3.40
N VAL A 117 -15.25 4.85 3.36
CA VAL A 117 -15.36 5.77 4.51
C VAL A 117 -15.94 5.11 5.76
N ASP A 118 -16.68 4.01 5.63
CA ASP A 118 -17.20 3.28 6.79
C ASP A 118 -16.07 2.66 7.62
N TYR A 119 -14.91 2.36 7.01
CA TYR A 119 -13.72 1.87 7.72
C TYR A 119 -13.05 2.92 8.61
N PHE A 120 -13.45 4.19 8.54
CA PHE A 120 -13.03 5.20 9.52
C PHE A 120 -13.92 5.21 10.77
N GLY A 121 -15.12 4.61 10.70
CA GLY A 121 -16.04 4.50 11.83
C GLY A 121 -16.83 5.78 12.11
N ASP A 122 -17.13 6.04 13.38
CA ASP A 122 -18.04 7.12 13.81
C ASP A 122 -17.41 8.51 13.70
N TYR A 123 -18.04 9.36 12.89
CA TYR A 123 -17.67 10.77 12.67
C TYR A 123 -17.75 11.62 13.94
N THR A 124 -18.70 11.34 14.83
CA THR A 124 -18.89 12.14 16.05
C THR A 124 -17.80 11.86 17.09
N ALA A 125 -17.23 10.65 17.06
CA ALA A 125 -16.08 10.26 17.86
C ALA A 125 -14.74 10.68 17.25
N GLY A 126 -14.73 11.23 16.04
CA GLY A 126 -13.51 11.56 15.30
C GLY A 126 -12.87 10.38 14.57
N GLY A 127 -13.55 9.23 14.50
CA GLY A 127 -13.15 7.99 13.85
C GLY A 127 -12.70 6.91 14.85
N ASP A 128 -13.52 5.86 15.03
CA ASP A 128 -13.34 4.79 16.02
C ASP A 128 -12.93 3.42 15.42
N GLU A 129 -12.60 3.40 14.13
CA GLU A 129 -12.10 2.21 13.42
C GLU A 129 -10.65 2.41 12.94
N CYS A 130 -10.39 2.39 11.63
CA CYS A 130 -9.05 2.58 11.10
C CYS A 130 -8.66 4.07 11.10
N HIS A 131 -7.39 4.35 11.37
CA HIS A 131 -6.83 5.70 11.32
C HIS A 131 -6.68 6.15 9.86
N MET A 132 -6.33 5.22 8.99
CA MET A 132 -6.12 5.44 7.58
C MET A 132 -6.82 4.39 6.74
N ALA A 133 -7.18 4.75 5.50
CA ALA A 133 -7.62 3.82 4.47
C ALA A 133 -6.98 4.19 3.14
N PHE A 134 -6.67 3.20 2.30
CA PHE A 134 -6.15 3.46 0.97
C PHE A 134 -7.21 4.10 0.06
N HIS A 135 -6.82 5.13 -0.68
CA HIS A 135 -7.69 5.80 -1.63
C HIS A 135 -7.65 5.13 -3.02
N PHE A 136 -8.04 3.84 -3.08
CA PHE A 136 -8.03 3.03 -4.30
C PHE A 136 -8.69 3.70 -5.52
N PRO A 137 -9.84 4.37 -5.40
CA PRO A 137 -10.50 4.96 -6.56
C PRO A 137 -9.73 6.09 -7.25
N VAL A 138 -8.89 6.85 -6.52
CA VAL A 138 -8.08 7.94 -7.11
C VAL A 138 -6.94 7.39 -7.96
N MET A 139 -6.31 6.30 -7.54
CA MET A 139 -5.10 5.77 -8.17
C MET A 139 -5.27 5.52 -9.67
N PRO A 140 -6.27 4.76 -10.18
CA PRO A 140 -6.46 4.56 -11.62
C PRO A 140 -6.79 5.87 -12.37
N ARG A 141 -7.46 6.82 -11.72
CA ARG A 141 -7.81 8.11 -12.33
C ARG A 141 -6.60 9.01 -12.52
N ILE A 142 -5.55 8.91 -11.71
CA ILE A 142 -4.27 9.60 -11.96
C ILE A 142 -3.68 9.13 -13.31
N PHE A 143 -3.60 7.81 -13.51
CA PHE A 143 -3.11 7.23 -14.77
C PHE A 143 -3.97 7.63 -15.97
N MET A 144 -5.29 7.61 -15.82
CA MET A 144 -6.20 8.07 -16.88
C MET A 144 -6.06 9.57 -17.17
N ALA A 145 -5.93 10.40 -16.14
CA ALA A 145 -5.86 11.85 -16.29
C ALA A 145 -4.60 12.30 -17.04
N VAL A 146 -3.44 11.72 -16.70
CA VAL A 146 -2.20 12.04 -17.41
C VAL A 146 -2.27 11.57 -18.86
N ARG A 147 -2.78 10.36 -19.11
CA ARG A 147 -2.84 9.82 -20.47
C ARG A 147 -3.86 10.50 -21.37
N ARG A 148 -4.97 11.00 -20.80
CA ARG A 148 -5.98 11.79 -21.50
C ARG A 148 -5.66 13.28 -21.56
N GLU A 149 -4.53 13.71 -20.99
CA GLU A 149 -4.15 15.12 -20.84
C GLU A 149 -5.30 15.96 -20.23
N SER A 150 -6.05 15.37 -19.31
CA SER A 150 -7.27 15.96 -18.77
C SER A 150 -7.32 15.76 -17.26
N ARG A 151 -7.47 16.86 -16.51
CA ARG A 151 -7.65 16.81 -15.06
C ARG A 151 -8.97 16.15 -14.62
N TYR A 152 -9.92 15.98 -15.54
CA TYR A 152 -11.30 15.60 -15.22
C TYR A 152 -11.40 14.33 -14.37
N PRO A 153 -10.73 13.20 -14.72
CA PRO A 153 -10.85 11.96 -13.94
C PRO A 153 -10.45 12.13 -12.47
N VAL A 154 -9.36 12.88 -12.19
CA VAL A 154 -8.91 13.14 -10.82
C VAL A 154 -9.83 14.13 -10.11
N SER A 155 -10.21 15.23 -10.75
CA SER A 155 -11.08 16.22 -10.09
C SER A 155 -12.48 15.69 -9.80
N GLU A 156 -13.02 14.81 -10.64
CA GLU A 156 -14.34 14.22 -10.44
C GLU A 156 -14.35 13.26 -9.25
N ILE A 157 -13.38 12.34 -9.17
CA ILE A 157 -13.34 11.37 -8.07
C ILE A 157 -13.06 12.04 -6.73
N LEU A 158 -12.18 13.05 -6.69
CA LEU A 158 -11.93 13.81 -5.46
C LEU A 158 -13.16 14.60 -5.02
N ALA A 159 -13.95 15.14 -5.96
CA ALA A 159 -15.18 15.84 -5.63
C ALA A 159 -16.30 14.90 -5.14
N LYS A 160 -16.29 13.65 -5.58
CA LYS A 160 -17.22 12.59 -5.11
C LYS A 160 -16.77 11.89 -3.84
N THR A 161 -15.51 12.06 -3.43
CA THR A 161 -14.98 11.42 -2.23
C THR A 161 -15.61 12.08 -1.00
N PRO A 162 -16.30 11.33 -0.13
CA PRO A 162 -16.92 11.90 1.05
C PRO A 162 -15.89 12.49 2.01
N ALA A 163 -16.33 13.41 2.87
CA ALA A 163 -15.53 13.86 4.00
C ALA A 163 -15.23 12.69 4.93
N ILE A 164 -14.10 12.72 5.63
CA ILE A 164 -13.70 11.68 6.60
C ILE A 164 -13.69 12.25 8.02
N PRO A 165 -13.75 11.40 9.06
CA PRO A 165 -13.63 11.86 10.44
C PRO A 165 -12.33 12.63 10.68
N SER A 166 -12.37 13.62 11.58
CA SER A 166 -11.25 14.55 11.77
C SER A 166 -9.98 13.89 12.27
N GLY A 167 -10.06 12.72 12.93
CA GLY A 167 -8.91 11.94 13.39
C GLY A 167 -8.29 11.05 12.32
N CYS A 168 -8.87 10.97 11.12
CA CYS A 168 -8.48 10.02 10.09
C CYS A 168 -7.75 10.66 8.90
N GLN A 169 -7.19 9.84 8.02
CA GLN A 169 -6.47 10.31 6.82
C GLN A 169 -6.52 9.30 5.66
N TRP A 170 -6.62 9.78 4.43
CA TRP A 170 -6.45 8.94 3.24
C TRP A 170 -4.98 8.55 3.02
N GLY A 171 -4.74 7.30 2.64
CA GLY A 171 -3.46 6.83 2.10
C GLY A 171 -3.47 6.91 0.58
N ILE A 172 -2.65 7.79 -0.01
CA ILE A 172 -2.53 7.94 -1.46
C ILE A 172 -1.33 7.13 -1.95
N PHE A 173 -1.47 6.40 -3.04
CA PHE A 173 -0.39 5.58 -3.60
C PHE A 173 -0.50 5.52 -5.11
N LEU A 174 0.63 5.25 -5.78
CA LEU A 174 0.67 5.05 -7.23
C LEU A 174 0.66 3.57 -7.59
N ARG A 175 1.43 2.77 -6.86
CA ARG A 175 1.58 1.32 -6.98
C ARG A 175 1.81 0.72 -5.60
N ASN A 176 1.60 -0.59 -5.50
CA ASN A 176 1.77 -1.40 -4.30
C ASN A 176 2.26 -2.80 -4.73
N HIS A 177 2.34 -3.73 -3.78
CA HIS A 177 2.73 -5.12 -4.01
C HIS A 177 1.74 -5.95 -4.84
N ASP A 178 0.54 -5.42 -5.11
CA ASP A 178 -0.48 -6.05 -5.94
C ASP A 178 -0.50 -5.46 -7.36
N GLU A 179 -1.36 -5.98 -8.21
CA GLU A 179 -1.67 -5.36 -9.50
C GLU A 179 -2.28 -3.97 -9.33
N LEU A 180 -2.17 -3.16 -10.37
CA LEU A 180 -2.98 -1.96 -10.51
C LEU A 180 -4.43 -2.43 -10.70
N THR A 181 -5.17 -2.53 -9.60
CA THR A 181 -6.56 -2.98 -9.62
C THR A 181 -7.45 -2.04 -10.41
N LEU A 182 -8.31 -2.63 -11.23
CA LEU A 182 -9.32 -2.00 -12.07
C LEU A 182 -10.71 -2.59 -11.75
N GLU A 183 -10.91 -3.02 -10.50
CA GLU A 183 -12.20 -3.50 -10.02
C GLU A 183 -13.18 -2.33 -9.86
N MET A 184 -12.73 -1.24 -9.22
CA MET A 184 -13.55 -0.06 -8.92
C MET A 184 -13.46 1.02 -10.01
N VAL A 185 -13.59 0.60 -11.27
CA VAL A 185 -13.71 1.46 -12.46
C VAL A 185 -14.84 0.96 -13.37
N THR A 186 -15.34 1.82 -14.26
CA THR A 186 -16.34 1.37 -15.25
C THR A 186 -15.70 0.43 -16.28
N ASP A 187 -16.51 -0.34 -16.99
CA ASP A 187 -16.01 -1.25 -18.04
C ASP A 187 -15.25 -0.48 -19.15
N GLU A 188 -15.74 0.70 -19.55
CA GLU A 188 -15.07 1.55 -20.55
C GLU A 188 -13.73 2.10 -20.03
N GLU A 189 -13.65 2.49 -18.75
CA GLU A 189 -12.41 2.92 -18.12
C GLU A 189 -11.41 1.76 -18.05
N ARG A 190 -11.88 0.56 -17.73
CA ARG A 190 -11.06 -0.66 -17.66
C ARG A 190 -10.46 -1.01 -19.01
N ASP A 191 -11.28 -1.01 -20.06
CA ASP A 191 -10.83 -1.29 -21.42
C ASP A 191 -9.82 -0.24 -21.91
N TYR A 192 -10.06 1.04 -21.59
CA TYR A 192 -9.11 2.11 -21.87
C TYR A 192 -7.77 1.89 -21.17
N MET A 193 -7.79 1.56 -19.87
CA MET A 193 -6.59 1.28 -19.09
C MET A 193 -5.81 0.09 -19.65
N TYR A 194 -6.49 -0.98 -20.07
CA TYR A 194 -5.84 -2.11 -20.71
C TYR A 194 -5.22 -1.76 -22.06
N ALA A 195 -5.89 -0.97 -22.89
CA ALA A 195 -5.37 -0.57 -24.19
C ALA A 195 -4.10 0.28 -24.07
N GLU A 196 -4.06 1.20 -23.11
CA GLU A 196 -2.94 2.10 -22.93
C GLU A 196 -1.76 1.45 -22.19
N TYR A 197 -2.04 0.75 -21.08
CA TYR A 197 -1.00 0.32 -20.12
C TYR A 197 -0.71 -1.20 -20.13
N ALA A 198 -1.56 -2.02 -20.75
CA ALA A 198 -1.42 -3.48 -20.78
C ALA A 198 -1.58 -4.07 -22.19
N LYS A 199 -0.68 -3.63 -23.09
CA LYS A 199 -0.62 -4.05 -24.51
C LYS A 199 -0.32 -5.55 -24.67
N ASP A 200 0.46 -6.12 -23.76
CA ASP A 200 0.70 -7.55 -23.70
C ASP A 200 -0.29 -8.20 -22.72
N PRO A 201 -1.01 -9.28 -23.11
CA PRO A 201 -1.93 -9.97 -22.22
C PRO A 201 -1.30 -10.44 -20.91
N ARG A 202 0.00 -10.74 -20.90
CA ARG A 202 0.74 -11.16 -19.70
C ARG A 202 0.92 -10.03 -18.69
N MET A 203 0.75 -8.78 -19.09
CA MET A 203 0.78 -7.63 -18.16
C MET A 203 -0.49 -7.58 -17.29
N ARG A 204 -1.51 -8.38 -17.60
CA ARG A 204 -2.76 -8.45 -16.85
C ARG A 204 -2.70 -9.56 -15.80
N ALA A 205 -3.32 -9.31 -14.65
CA ALA A 205 -3.61 -10.30 -13.62
C ALA A 205 -4.94 -9.93 -12.99
N ASN A 206 -5.79 -10.93 -12.70
CA ASN A 206 -7.15 -10.73 -12.21
C ASN A 206 -7.89 -9.65 -13.02
N ILE A 207 -8.46 -8.65 -12.33
CA ILE A 207 -9.06 -7.45 -12.92
C ILE A 207 -8.08 -6.27 -12.74
N GLY A 208 -6.87 -6.39 -13.28
CA GLY A 208 -5.85 -5.33 -13.15
C GLY A 208 -4.58 -5.52 -13.97
N ILE A 209 -3.60 -4.64 -13.74
CA ILE A 209 -2.33 -4.56 -14.47
C ILE A 209 -1.14 -4.77 -13.53
N ARG A 210 -0.44 -5.89 -13.65
CA ARG A 210 0.68 -6.30 -12.78
C ARG A 210 2.03 -5.73 -13.23
N ARG A 211 2.14 -4.40 -13.21
CA ARG A 211 3.36 -3.67 -13.62
C ARG A 211 3.81 -2.66 -12.56
N ARG A 212 5.10 -2.31 -12.55
CA ARG A 212 5.66 -1.23 -11.72
C ARG A 212 5.47 0.15 -12.35
N LEU A 213 5.69 1.20 -11.56
CA LEU A 213 5.47 2.58 -12.00
C LEU A 213 6.34 2.95 -13.20
N ALA A 214 7.66 2.75 -13.10
CA ALA A 214 8.59 3.14 -14.16
C ALA A 214 8.25 2.45 -15.49
N THR A 215 7.91 1.18 -15.44
CA THR A 215 7.53 0.36 -16.58
C THR A 215 6.16 0.75 -17.16
N LEU A 216 5.16 1.08 -16.32
CA LEU A 216 3.88 1.63 -16.77
C LEU A 216 4.03 2.94 -17.54
N LEU A 217 5.02 3.75 -17.18
CA LEU A 217 5.29 5.06 -17.77
C LEU A 217 6.38 5.02 -18.86
N ASP A 218 6.64 3.84 -19.44
CA ASP A 218 7.65 3.61 -20.49
C ASP A 218 9.06 4.15 -20.13
N ASN A 219 9.36 4.15 -18.82
CA ASN A 219 10.58 4.69 -18.21
C ASN A 219 10.83 6.19 -18.53
N ASP A 220 9.76 6.94 -18.83
CA ASP A 220 9.81 8.38 -19.04
C ASP A 220 9.98 9.11 -17.70
N ARG A 221 11.18 9.66 -17.49
CA ARG A 221 11.54 10.38 -16.27
C ARG A 221 10.60 11.55 -15.98
N ASN A 222 10.16 12.29 -17.00
CA ASN A 222 9.29 13.44 -16.80
C ASN A 222 7.92 13.02 -16.28
N GLN A 223 7.41 11.90 -16.79
CA GLN A 223 6.16 11.33 -16.30
C GLN A 223 6.32 10.77 -14.88
N ILE A 224 7.41 10.05 -14.59
CA ILE A 224 7.66 9.54 -13.23
C ILE A 224 7.71 10.71 -12.22
N GLU A 225 8.38 11.81 -12.56
CA GLU A 225 8.41 13.02 -11.72
C GLU A 225 7.02 13.66 -11.57
N LEU A 226 6.23 13.75 -12.65
CA LEU A 226 4.86 14.28 -12.60
C LEU A 226 3.95 13.44 -11.69
N PHE A 227 3.96 12.12 -11.85
CA PHE A 227 3.16 11.22 -11.03
C PHE A 227 3.59 11.28 -9.55
N THR A 228 4.89 11.34 -9.30
CA THR A 228 5.42 11.50 -7.93
C THR A 228 5.02 12.84 -7.33
N ALA A 229 5.05 13.93 -8.11
CA ALA A 229 4.60 15.24 -7.67
C ALA A 229 3.10 15.24 -7.32
N LEU A 230 2.26 14.57 -8.13
CA LEU A 230 0.84 14.38 -7.82
C LEU A 230 0.65 13.59 -6.53
N LEU A 231 1.35 12.47 -6.37
CA LEU A 231 1.31 11.66 -5.14
C LEU A 231 1.61 12.50 -3.89
N LEU A 232 2.67 13.32 -3.94
CA LEU A 232 3.11 14.13 -2.80
C LEU A 232 2.29 15.40 -2.56
N SER A 233 1.36 15.75 -3.45
CA SER A 233 0.56 16.99 -3.36
C SER A 233 -0.94 16.78 -3.22
N LEU A 234 -1.44 15.56 -3.49
CA LEU A 234 -2.84 15.22 -3.28
C LEU A 234 -3.20 15.14 -1.79
N PRO A 235 -4.46 15.42 -1.40
CA PRO A 235 -4.89 15.33 -0.02
C PRO A 235 -4.79 13.90 0.53
N GLY A 236 -3.90 13.69 1.48
CA GLY A 236 -3.66 12.42 2.14
C GLY A 236 -2.18 12.20 2.44
N SER A 237 -1.86 11.08 3.07
CA SER A 237 -0.48 10.68 3.32
C SER A 237 -0.01 9.78 2.18
N PRO A 238 1.07 10.15 1.47
CA PRO A 238 1.54 9.38 0.32
C PRO A 238 2.23 8.09 0.75
N ILE A 239 2.14 7.05 -0.06
CA ILE A 239 2.69 5.72 0.17
C ILE A 239 3.50 5.35 -1.09
N LEU A 240 4.81 5.22 -0.90
CA LEU A 240 5.78 4.81 -1.92
C LEU A 240 5.94 3.29 -1.87
N TYR A 241 6.16 2.66 -3.01
CA TYR A 241 6.44 1.23 -3.08
C TYR A 241 7.93 0.99 -3.30
N TYR A 242 8.53 0.03 -2.57
CA TYR A 242 9.98 -0.12 -2.54
C TYR A 242 10.58 -0.32 -3.93
N GLY A 243 11.58 0.48 -4.28
CA GLY A 243 12.25 0.43 -5.57
C GLY A 243 11.71 1.40 -6.62
N ASP A 244 10.51 1.97 -6.44
CA ASP A 244 9.99 2.96 -7.38
C ASP A 244 10.82 4.26 -7.35
N GLU A 245 11.44 4.57 -6.21
CA GLU A 245 12.35 5.72 -6.03
C GLU A 245 13.64 5.62 -6.87
N ILE A 246 14.05 4.40 -7.26
CA ILE A 246 15.16 4.14 -8.17
C ILE A 246 14.68 3.71 -9.57
N GLY A 247 13.36 3.72 -9.81
CA GLY A 247 12.76 3.32 -11.08
C GLY A 247 12.87 1.82 -11.38
N MET A 248 12.72 0.95 -10.37
CA MET A 248 12.71 -0.50 -10.58
C MET A 248 11.66 -0.92 -11.61
N GLY A 249 12.05 -1.84 -12.49
CA GLY A 249 11.15 -2.48 -13.44
C GLY A 249 10.46 -3.72 -12.89
N ASP A 250 9.58 -4.30 -13.70
CA ASP A 250 8.87 -5.54 -13.41
C ASP A 250 9.36 -6.73 -14.26
N ASN A 251 8.96 -7.93 -13.86
CA ASN A 251 9.16 -9.15 -14.65
C ASN A 251 7.84 -9.89 -14.87
N ILE A 252 7.14 -9.57 -15.97
CA ILE A 252 5.84 -10.15 -16.34
C ILE A 252 5.84 -11.66 -16.62
N TRP A 253 7.02 -12.29 -16.64
CA TRP A 253 7.16 -13.74 -16.78
C TRP A 253 7.04 -14.49 -15.46
N LEU A 254 7.15 -13.79 -14.34
CA LEU A 254 6.88 -14.37 -13.02
C LEU A 254 5.38 -14.58 -12.83
N GLY A 255 5.04 -15.57 -12.00
CA GLY A 255 3.65 -15.95 -11.74
C GLY A 255 2.90 -14.89 -10.95
N ASP A 256 1.60 -14.81 -11.17
CA ASP A 256 0.69 -13.93 -10.41
C ASP A 256 1.24 -12.50 -10.25
N ARG A 257 1.32 -12.00 -9.01
CA ARG A 257 1.78 -10.65 -8.66
C ARG A 257 3.27 -10.56 -8.39
N ASP A 258 4.02 -11.66 -8.50
CA ASP A 258 5.47 -11.65 -8.28
C ASP A 258 6.22 -10.80 -9.30
N ALA A 259 5.57 -10.42 -10.41
CA ALA A 259 6.10 -9.48 -11.40
C ALA A 259 6.61 -8.16 -10.79
N VAL A 260 5.98 -7.67 -9.72
CA VAL A 260 6.37 -6.41 -9.04
C VAL A 260 7.11 -6.63 -7.71
N ARG A 261 7.37 -7.89 -7.34
CA ARG A 261 7.93 -8.29 -6.03
C ARG A 261 9.38 -8.77 -6.11
N THR A 262 10.09 -8.38 -7.17
CA THR A 262 11.50 -8.74 -7.40
C THR A 262 12.41 -8.15 -6.30
N PRO A 263 13.58 -8.75 -6.06
CA PRO A 263 14.52 -8.25 -5.06
C PRO A 263 14.94 -6.79 -5.29
N MET A 264 15.11 -6.02 -4.20
CA MET A 264 15.60 -4.64 -4.23
C MET A 264 17.00 -4.56 -4.86
N GLN A 265 17.22 -3.54 -5.69
CA GLN A 265 18.46 -3.39 -6.47
C GLN A 265 19.42 -2.39 -5.81
N TRP A 266 20.23 -2.86 -4.86
CA TRP A 266 21.15 -2.01 -4.08
C TRP A 266 22.41 -1.58 -4.83
N THR A 267 23.00 -2.49 -5.61
CA THR A 267 24.31 -2.32 -6.26
C THR A 267 24.34 -3.04 -7.60
N PRO A 268 25.32 -2.78 -8.48
CA PRO A 268 25.52 -3.55 -9.70
C PRO A 268 26.14 -4.94 -9.47
N ASP A 269 26.41 -5.33 -8.21
CA ASP A 269 27.05 -6.60 -7.88
C ASP A 269 26.09 -7.80 -8.02
N ARG A 270 26.57 -9.01 -7.70
CA ARG A 270 25.79 -10.25 -7.74
C ARG A 270 24.47 -10.09 -6.97
N ASN A 271 23.38 -10.60 -7.54
CA ASN A 271 22.02 -10.47 -7.02
C ASN A 271 21.62 -9.02 -6.73
N ALA A 272 22.17 -8.05 -7.45
CA ALA A 272 22.01 -6.62 -7.21
C ALA A 272 22.37 -6.17 -5.77
N GLY A 273 23.24 -6.91 -5.07
CA GLY A 273 23.57 -6.68 -3.66
C GLY A 273 22.49 -7.10 -2.66
N PHE A 274 21.40 -7.73 -3.11
CA PHE A 274 20.31 -8.23 -2.25
C PHE A 274 20.72 -9.45 -1.42
N SER A 275 21.47 -10.39 -2.01
CA SER A 275 21.87 -11.63 -1.36
C SER A 275 23.25 -12.09 -1.81
N SER A 276 23.92 -12.82 -0.92
CA SER A 276 25.15 -13.55 -1.23
C SER A 276 24.91 -14.99 -1.68
N CYS A 277 23.67 -15.45 -1.91
CA CYS A 277 23.40 -16.80 -2.41
C CYS A 277 23.78 -16.98 -3.88
N ASP A 278 23.77 -18.22 -4.37
CA ASP A 278 23.89 -18.50 -5.80
C ASP A 278 22.57 -18.19 -6.54
N PRO A 279 22.60 -17.62 -7.75
CA PRO A 279 21.40 -17.24 -8.48
C PRO A 279 20.50 -18.44 -8.84
N GLY A 280 19.18 -18.30 -8.68
CA GLY A 280 18.18 -19.31 -9.09
C GLY A 280 17.82 -20.34 -8.02
N ARG A 281 18.13 -20.04 -6.76
CA ARG A 281 17.71 -20.81 -5.59
C ARG A 281 16.42 -20.25 -4.99
#